data_AF-A0A6N9DZB7-F1
#
_entry.id   AF-A0A6N9DZB7-F1
#
_cell.length_a   1.000
_cell.length_b   1.000
_cell.length_c   1.000
_cell.angle_alpha   90.00
_cell.angle_beta   90.00
_cell.angle_gamma   90.00
#
_symmetry.space_group_name_H-M   'P 1'
#
loop_
_entity.id
_entity.type
_entity.pdbx_description
1 polymer ?
#
loop_
_entity_poly.entity_id
_entity_poly.type
_entity_poly.pdbx_seq_one_letter_code
_entity_poly.pdbx_strand_id
1 'polypeptide(L)'
;MNNQKTCQACGHELAAEARFCTSCGRRLVQKSQTETRAKEILNLRILYAMAGLLVLAVLFPPWESSPGSPPAYLGMHFILSPPEPEAVVSRILQTVELVTIAIGGMYLAWVFRDKV
;
A
#
# COMPACT_ATOMS: atom_id res chain seq x y z
N MET A 1 -15.93 21.20 -28.18
CA MET A 1 -14.82 20.33 -28.63
C MET A 1 -15.39 18.93 -28.83
N ASN A 2 -15.54 18.47 -30.07
CA ASN A 2 -16.13 17.16 -30.35
C ASN A 2 -15.06 16.09 -30.08
N ASN A 3 -15.13 15.45 -28.92
CA ASN A 3 -14.27 14.32 -28.56
C ASN A 3 -14.82 13.05 -29.23
N GLN A 4 -14.40 12.78 -30.47
CA GLN A 4 -14.75 11.56 -31.20
C GLN A 4 -13.52 10.65 -31.31
N LYS A 5 -13.72 9.34 -31.22
CA LYS A 5 -12.66 8.33 -31.33
C LYS A 5 -12.95 7.38 -32.50
N THR A 6 -11.90 6.96 -33.17
CA THR A 6 -12.02 6.09 -34.35
C THR A 6 -11.85 4.62 -33.96
N CYS A 7 -12.66 3.73 -34.52
CA CYS A 7 -12.50 2.29 -34.30
C CYS A 7 -11.21 1.79 -34.96
N GLN A 8 -10.30 1.18 -34.19
CA GLN A 8 -9.05 0.62 -34.75
C GLN A 8 -9.23 -0.64 -35.62
N ALA A 9 -10.42 -1.22 -35.68
CA ALA A 9 -10.67 -2.42 -36.49
C ALA A 9 -11.35 -2.11 -37.83
N CYS A 10 -12.18 -1.07 -37.90
CA CYS A 10 -12.96 -0.74 -39.11
C CYS A 10 -12.92 0.73 -39.52
N GLY A 11 -12.27 1.61 -38.76
CA GLY A 11 -12.12 3.02 -39.11
C GLY A 11 -13.35 3.90 -38.86
N HIS A 12 -14.46 3.36 -38.33
CA HIS A 12 -15.68 4.15 -38.11
C HIS A 12 -15.51 5.17 -36.96
N GLU A 13 -16.07 6.37 -37.15
CA GLU A 13 -16.09 7.41 -36.13
C GLU A 13 -17.14 7.12 -35.06
N LEU A 14 -16.76 7.27 -33.80
CA LEU A 14 -17.60 6.95 -32.65
C LEU A 14 -17.52 8.06 -31.61
N ALA A 15 -18.58 8.21 -30.83
CA ALA A 15 -18.54 9.04 -29.63
C ALA A 15 -17.44 8.56 -28.66
N ALA A 16 -16.80 9.49 -27.94
CA ALA A 16 -15.75 9.18 -26.96
C ALA A 16 -16.17 8.09 -25.96
N GLU A 17 -17.46 8.04 -25.61
CA GLU A 17 -17.99 7.16 -24.55
C GLU A 17 -18.40 5.78 -25.07
N ALA A 18 -18.40 5.55 -26.39
CA ALA A 18 -18.85 4.31 -27.00
C ALA A 18 -18.06 3.10 -26.46
N ARG A 19 -18.77 2.10 -25.92
CA ARG A 19 -18.18 0.84 -25.39
C ARG A 19 -17.98 -0.22 -26.46
N PHE A 20 -18.72 -0.13 -27.56
CA PHE A 20 -18.67 -1.03 -28.71
C PHE A 20 -18.80 -0.21 -29.99
N CYS A 21 -18.21 -0.71 -31.08
CA CYS A 21 -18.41 -0.13 -32.39
C CYS A 21 -19.81 -0.53 -32.92
N THR A 22 -20.64 0.45 -33.26
CA THR A 22 -21.97 0.24 -33.86
C THR A 22 -21.91 -0.32 -35.28
N SER A 23 -20.76 -0.23 -35.96
CA SER A 23 -20.59 -0.73 -37.33
C SER A 23 -20.00 -2.15 -37.38
N CYS A 24 -18.94 -2.45 -36.62
CA CYS A 24 -18.27 -3.77 -36.67
C CYS A 24 -18.49 -4.65 -35.42
N GLY A 25 -19.18 -4.15 -34.39
CA GLY A 25 -19.45 -4.89 -33.15
C GLY A 25 -18.27 -5.05 -32.19
N ARG A 26 -17.05 -4.63 -32.56
CA ARG A 26 -15.86 -4.80 -31.72
C ARG A 26 -15.95 -3.95 -30.45
N ARG A 27 -15.61 -4.56 -29.30
CA ARG A 27 -15.53 -3.87 -28.01
C ARG A 27 -14.35 -2.89 -28.01
N LEU A 28 -14.62 -1.67 -27.54
CA LEU A 28 -13.63 -0.62 -27.36
C LEU A 28 -13.24 -0.61 -25.89
N VAL A 29 -12.05 -1.12 -25.56
CA VAL A 29 -11.54 -1.13 -24.19
C VAL A 29 -11.43 0.33 -23.73
N GLN A 30 -12.22 0.73 -22.73
CA GLN A 30 -12.13 2.07 -22.17
C GLN A 30 -10.87 2.17 -21.30
N LYS A 31 -10.04 3.18 -21.57
CA LYS A 31 -8.82 3.46 -20.81
C LYS A 31 -9.10 3.55 -19.30
N SER A 32 -10.25 4.11 -18.94
CA SER A 32 -10.72 4.24 -17.55
C SER A 32 -10.91 2.92 -16.80
N GLN A 33 -11.31 1.83 -17.48
CA GLN A 33 -11.48 0.53 -16.83
C GLN A 33 -10.13 -0.12 -16.51
N THR A 34 -9.16 0.02 -17.41
CA THR A 34 -7.79 -0.49 -17.20
C THR A 34 -7.07 0.29 -16.10
N GLU A 35 -7.20 1.62 -16.09
CA GLU A 35 -6.63 2.51 -15.06
C GLU A 35 -7.23 2.21 -13.66
N THR A 36 -8.56 2.04 -13.57
CA THR A 36 -9.22 1.72 -12.29
C THR A 36 -8.73 0.39 -11.71
N ARG A 37 -8.63 -0.66 -12.54
CA ARG A 37 -8.15 -1.98 -12.11
C ARG A 37 -6.68 -1.95 -11.69
N ALA A 38 -5.84 -1.22 -12.42
CA ALA A 38 -4.43 -1.06 -12.07
C ALA A 38 -4.25 -0.36 -10.71
N LYS A 39 -5.02 0.71 -10.47
CA LYS A 39 -5.05 1.45 -9.21
C LYS A 39 -5.56 0.59 -8.04
N GLU A 40 -6.58 -0.23 -8.26
CA GLU A 40 -7.10 -1.16 -7.25
C GLU A 40 -6.06 -2.22 -6.87
N ILE A 41 -5.37 -2.82 -7.85
CA ILE A 41 -4.29 -3.79 -7.60
C ILE A 41 -3.15 -3.13 -6.82
N LEU A 42 -2.75 -1.90 -7.18
CA LEU A 42 -1.70 -1.17 -6.48
C LEU A 42 -2.09 -0.88 -5.02
N ASN A 43 -3.30 -0.36 -4.79
CA ASN A 43 -3.80 -0.07 -3.44
C ASN A 43 -3.80 -1.33 -2.57
N LEU A 44 -4.25 -2.46 -3.12
CA LEU A 44 -4.28 -3.74 -2.40
C LEU A 44 -2.87 -4.23 -2.05
N ARG A 45 -1.90 -4.09 -2.98
CA ARG A 45 -0.49 -4.42 -2.71
C ARG A 45 0.10 -3.56 -1.60
N ILE A 46 -0.15 -2.24 -1.63
CA ILE A 46 0.34 -1.32 -0.60
C ILE A 46 -0.29 -1.63 0.75
N LEU A 47 -1.60 -1.90 0.78
CA LEU A 47 -2.30 -2.31 2.00
C LEU A 47 -1.69 -3.56 2.63
N TYR A 48 -1.43 -4.60 1.83
CA TYR A 48 -0.81 -5.83 2.34
C TYR A 48 0.64 -5.62 2.79
N ALA A 49 1.40 -4.78 2.08
CA ALA A 49 2.75 -4.41 2.53
C ALA A 49 2.71 -3.68 3.88
N MET A 50 1.80 -2.72 4.06
CA MET A 50 1.61 -2.01 5.32
C MET A 50 1.21 -2.97 6.45
N ALA A 51 0.23 -3.85 6.21
CA ALA A 51 -0.20 -4.84 7.18
C ALA A 51 0.95 -5.79 7.57
N GLY A 52 1.74 -6.25 6.60
CA GLY A 52 2.91 -7.09 6.85
C GLY A 52 3.97 -6.41 7.71
N LEU A 53 4.27 -5.13 7.44
CA LEU A 53 5.21 -4.35 8.26
C LEU A 53 4.70 -4.13 9.69
N LEU A 54 3.42 -3.84 9.86
CA LEU A 54 2.82 -3.70 11.20
C LEU A 54 2.85 -5.01 11.98
N VAL A 55 2.55 -6.14 11.32
CA VAL A 55 2.67 -7.46 11.94
C VAL A 55 4.12 -7.75 12.33
N LEU A 56 5.09 -7.44 11.45
CA LEU A 56 6.50 -7.62 11.73
C LEU A 56 6.96 -6.79 12.94
N ALA A 57 6.54 -5.52 13.03
CA ALA A 57 6.85 -4.63 14.15
C ALA A 57 6.26 -5.11 15.48
N VAL A 58 5.11 -5.79 15.47
CA VAL A 58 4.53 -6.42 16.67
C VAL A 58 5.27 -7.71 17.04
N LEU A 59 5.74 -8.48 16.05
CA LEU A 59 6.47 -9.73 16.29
C LEU A 59 7.90 -9.50 16.79
N PHE A 60 8.52 -8.39 16.37
CA PHE A 60 9.87 -7.99 16.77
C PHE A 60 9.84 -6.63 17.47
N PRO A 61 9.25 -6.53 18.67
CA PRO A 61 9.16 -5.27 19.38
C PRO A 61 10.53 -4.74 19.84
N PRO A 62 10.65 -3.42 20.13
CA PRO A 62 11.82 -2.83 20.75
C PRO A 62 11.86 -3.18 22.24
N TRP A 63 12.95 -3.82 22.66
CA TRP A 63 13.19 -4.16 24.06
C TRP A 63 13.98 -3.06 24.77
N GLU A 64 13.60 -2.79 26.01
CA GLU A 64 14.31 -1.92 26.94
C GLU A 64 14.69 -2.70 28.20
N SER A 65 15.75 -2.24 28.87
CA SER A 65 16.21 -2.81 30.13
C SER A 65 15.17 -2.67 31.24
N SER A 66 15.28 -3.51 32.26
CA SER A 66 14.35 -3.53 33.40
C SER A 66 14.32 -2.19 34.13
N PRO A 67 13.17 -1.74 34.69
CA PRO A 67 13.04 -0.48 35.45
C PRO A 67 14.01 -0.33 36.64
N GLY A 68 14.58 -1.44 37.13
CA GLY A 68 15.59 -1.44 38.20
C GLY A 68 17.03 -1.19 37.72
N SER A 69 17.26 -1.12 36.40
CA SER A 69 18.56 -0.93 35.77
C SER A 69 18.59 0.38 34.96
N PRO A 70 19.79 0.91 34.60
CA PRO A 70 19.88 2.10 33.76
C PRO A 70 19.12 1.88 32.44
N PRO A 71 18.34 2.86 31.96
CA PRO A 71 17.55 2.71 30.75
C PRO A 71 18.48 2.51 29.55
N ALA A 72 18.38 1.35 28.93
CA ALA A 72 19.16 0.96 27.76
C ALA A 72 18.25 0.30 26.74
N TYR A 73 18.47 0.64 25.47
CA TYR A 73 17.78 -0.02 24.35
C TYR A 73 18.50 -1.32 24.01
N LEU A 74 17.77 -2.43 24.06
CA LEU A 74 18.30 -3.78 23.87
C LEU A 74 18.08 -4.31 22.44
N GLY A 75 17.53 -3.49 21.53
CA GLY A 75 17.31 -3.87 20.14
C GLY A 75 15.93 -4.47 19.87
N MET A 76 15.79 -5.01 18.66
CA MET A 76 14.56 -5.65 18.16
C MET A 76 14.74 -7.16 18.23
N HIS A 77 13.97 -7.83 19.07
CA HIS A 77 14.02 -9.28 19.24
C HIS A 77 12.62 -9.86 19.15
N PHE A 78 12.54 -11.13 18.76
CA PHE A 78 11.26 -11.82 18.67
C PHE A 78 10.54 -11.83 20.03
N ILE A 79 9.23 -11.60 20.04
CA ILE A 79 8.45 -11.40 21.27
C ILE A 79 8.49 -12.59 22.25
N LEU A 80 8.76 -13.80 21.76
CA LEU A 80 8.90 -15.02 22.60
C LEU A 80 10.36 -15.37 22.92
N SER A 81 11.31 -14.55 22.48
CA SER A 81 12.75 -14.76 22.68
C SER A 81 13.41 -13.45 23.10
N PRO A 82 13.11 -12.97 24.32
CA PRO A 82 13.66 -11.72 24.84
C PRO A 82 15.20 -11.80 24.94
N PRO A 83 15.90 -10.66 24.78
CA PRO A 83 17.36 -10.61 24.86
C PRO A 83 17.89 -10.83 26.28
N GLU A 84 17.13 -10.39 27.30
CA GLU A 84 17.45 -10.55 28.72
C GLU A 84 16.20 -11.03 29.49
N PRO A 85 16.35 -11.74 30.62
CA PRO A 85 15.22 -12.39 31.31
C PRO A 85 14.20 -11.40 31.88
N GLU A 86 14.65 -10.21 32.26
CA GLU A 86 13.85 -9.13 32.83
C GLU A 86 13.69 -7.92 31.87
N ALA A 87 14.05 -8.07 30.60
CA ALA A 87 13.78 -7.05 29.60
C ALA A 87 12.27 -6.84 29.44
N VAL A 88 11.86 -5.62 29.11
CA VAL A 88 10.47 -5.26 28.86
C VAL A 88 10.31 -4.62 27.48
N VAL A 89 9.13 -4.71 26.89
CA VAL A 89 8.85 -4.04 25.61
C VAL A 89 8.62 -2.55 25.86
N SER A 90 9.40 -1.72 25.18
CA SER A 90 9.30 -0.27 25.30
C SER A 90 8.03 0.24 24.62
N ARG A 91 7.07 0.71 25.43
CA ARG A 91 5.79 1.22 24.91
C ARG A 91 5.96 2.45 24.03
N ILE A 92 6.91 3.32 24.40
CA ILE A 92 7.16 4.56 23.67
C ILE A 92 7.78 4.23 22.31
N LEU A 93 8.85 3.43 22.27
CA LEU A 93 9.51 3.06 21.01
C LEU A 93 8.58 2.26 20.10
N GLN A 94 7.80 1.31 20.65
CA GLN A 94 6.80 0.56 19.88
C GLN A 94 5.75 1.49 19.27
N THR A 95 5.27 2.48 20.02
CA THR A 95 4.27 3.44 19.52
C THR A 95 4.86 4.28 18.39
N VAL A 96 6.08 4.78 18.56
CA VAL A 96 6.79 5.55 17.53
C VAL A 96 6.96 4.71 16.26
N GLU A 97 7.36 3.45 16.38
CA GLU A 97 7.53 2.55 15.24
C GLU A 97 6.21 2.31 14.49
N LEU A 98 5.15 1.90 15.20
CA LEU A 98 3.85 1.61 14.60
C LEU A 98 3.25 2.84 13.91
N VAL A 99 3.33 4.01 14.55
CA VAL A 99 2.84 5.27 13.99
C VAL A 99 3.65 5.67 12.76
N THR A 100 4.97 5.50 12.80
CA THR A 100 5.84 5.82 11.65
C THR A 100 5.54 4.91 10.46
N ILE A 101 5.34 3.61 10.68
CA ILE A 101 4.94 2.66 9.63
C ILE A 101 3.58 3.04 9.04
N ALA A 102 2.60 3.39 9.88
CA ALA A 102 1.26 3.76 9.43
C ALA A 102 1.28 5.06 8.60
N ILE A 103 1.91 6.12 9.11
CA ILE A 103 2.02 7.41 8.43
C ILE A 103 2.82 7.28 7.14
N GLY A 104 3.99 6.62 7.19
CA GLY A 104 4.84 6.38 6.03
C GLY A 104 4.10 5.59 4.94
N GLY A 105 3.38 4.54 5.31
CA GLY A 105 2.55 3.77 4.39
C GLY A 105 1.45 4.61 3.73
N MET A 106 0.79 5.49 4.49
CA MET A 106 -0.23 6.41 3.96
C MET A 106 0.36 7.40 2.94
N TYR A 107 1.50 8.01 3.25
CA TYR A 107 2.17 8.94 2.32
C TYR A 107 2.69 8.24 1.06
N LEU A 108 3.29 7.05 1.20
CA LEU A 108 3.71 6.25 0.06
C LEU A 108 2.50 5.88 -0.82
N ALA A 109 1.39 5.48 -0.21
CA ALA A 109 0.16 5.18 -0.94
C ALA A 109 -0.31 6.37 -1.77
N TRP A 110 -0.32 7.56 -1.18
CA TRP A 110 -0.69 8.79 -1.88
C TRP A 110 0.26 9.10 -3.05
N VAL A 111 1.58 9.04 -2.85
CA VAL A 111 2.58 9.34 -3.89
C VAL A 111 2.50 8.36 -5.06
N PHE A 112 2.34 7.07 -4.80
CA PHE A 112 2.27 6.06 -5.86
C PHE A 112 0.91 6.03 -6.57
N ARG A 113 -0.15 6.51 -5.92
CA ARG A 113 -1.49 6.59 -6.52
C ARG A 113 -1.54 7.45 -7.78
N ASP A 114 -0.74 8.51 -7.83
CA ASP A 114 -0.75 9.49 -8.93
C ASP A 114 0.23 9.12 -10.05
N LYS A 115 1.00 8.03 -9.87
CA LYS A 115 1.99 7.51 -10.83
C LYS A 115 1.45 6.36 -11.69
N VAL A 116 0.24 5.86 -11.41
CA VAL A 116 -0.45 4.78 -12.13
C VAL A 116 -1.61 5.35 -12.93
#